data_AF-A0A5J4Z5H8-F1
#
_entry.id   AF-A0A5J4Z5H8-F1
#
_cell.length_a   1.000
_cell.length_b   1.000
_cell.length_c   1.000
_cell.angle_alpha   90.00
_cell.angle_beta   90.00
_cell.angle_gamma   90.00
#
_symmetry.space_group_name_H-M   'P 1'
#
loop_
_entity.id
_entity.type
_entity.pdbx_description
1 polymer ?
#
loop_
_entity_poly.entity_id
_entity_poly.type
_entity_poly.pdbx_seq_one_letter_code
_entity_poly.pdbx_strand_id
1 'polypeptide(L)'
;MDAAALSVSWVGPSTPLMDGASFKGGGDRSESVRRFGDCANVFWRAIPPDHLRAHPDYVPLPLTRHVRAESAADFWRFRQSSVQWDLLHRGRITGSKVPALLGLYEPHAHRTLRTPVSLVSHSKVVRAYKELLDQPLRQDALLRDLNAEYEANRLATFDHKSMDPGPDTVWRQHEPKTMTDAGRFQHRMQYCPPADLVMNAAAGAVSPLEARLKWGMAQECTAVLAALNYFCALPGASVHEVGMFALEALYPDAASLLQAYPDCKVTQDTMPLLGASPDGLIQMADGTQAVLEVKNSAPFVWSKRSDKHRTGRLAVAMKEPHSCIGHWISAQLQLEMLCVGPHCRLAFLVACTGTSGCNVLRVARDDAFISRMLLFCSHFTQQYVYPKRQPPRDFYPDALSGSLRREYAALERDLKRIQSSAVVEVHVPDVHIQRSPHNGDYFLN
;
A
#
# COMPACT_ATOMS: atom_id res chain seq x y z
N MET A 1 -28.57 -21.30 5.47
CA MET A 1 -28.43 -21.28 6.94
C MET A 1 -28.10 -19.85 7.31
N ASP A 2 -28.99 -19.25 8.10
CA ASP A 2 -29.19 -17.80 8.19
C ASP A 2 -27.99 -17.03 8.73
N ALA A 3 -27.62 -15.98 7.99
CA ALA A 3 -26.67 -14.96 8.42
C ALA A 3 -27.39 -14.00 9.38
N ALA A 4 -27.41 -14.35 10.67
CA ALA A 4 -27.86 -13.47 11.72
C ALA A 4 -26.82 -12.35 11.94
N ALA A 5 -27.29 -11.12 11.78
CA ALA A 5 -26.55 -9.89 12.05
C ALA A 5 -26.07 -9.83 13.51
N LEU A 6 -24.76 -9.71 13.71
CA LEU A 6 -24.18 -9.21 14.95
C LEU A 6 -23.82 -7.73 14.75
N SER A 7 -24.81 -6.87 14.92
CA SER A 7 -24.61 -5.44 15.13
C SER A 7 -24.15 -5.23 16.57
N VAL A 8 -22.84 -5.17 16.80
CA VAL A 8 -22.32 -4.60 18.05
C VAL A 8 -22.33 -3.08 17.86
N SER A 9 -23.38 -2.43 18.36
CA SER A 9 -23.45 -0.97 18.45
C SER A 9 -22.43 -0.49 19.47
N TRP A 10 -21.30 0.01 19.00
CA TRP A 10 -20.30 0.65 19.84
C TRP A 10 -20.48 2.18 19.76
N VAL A 11 -21.10 2.75 20.79
CA VAL A 11 -21.21 4.20 20.98
C VAL A 11 -19.96 4.63 21.75
N GLY A 12 -18.92 5.05 21.04
CA GLY A 12 -17.76 5.72 21.66
C GLY A 12 -18.15 7.12 22.14
N PRO A 13 -17.61 7.61 23.26
CA PRO A 13 -17.90 8.95 23.74
C PRO A 13 -17.37 9.99 22.75
N SER A 14 -18.25 10.89 22.32
CA SER A 14 -17.90 12.08 21.55
C SER A 14 -17.01 13.00 22.39
N THR A 15 -15.71 13.01 22.12
CA THR A 15 -14.81 14.03 22.67
C THR A 15 -15.04 15.35 21.92
N PRO A 16 -15.31 16.48 22.62
CA PRO A 16 -15.42 17.77 21.97
C PRO A 16 -14.06 18.20 21.41
N LEU A 17 -14.08 18.79 20.21
CA LEU A 17 -12.98 19.60 19.70
C LEU A 17 -12.67 20.71 20.71
N MET A 18 -11.52 20.62 21.38
CA MET A 18 -10.99 21.71 22.19
C MET A 18 -10.23 22.68 21.28
N ASP A 19 -10.72 23.92 21.28
CA ASP A 19 -10.10 25.09 20.68
C ASP A 19 -8.73 25.41 21.30
N GLY A 20 -7.92 26.13 20.53
CA GLY A 20 -6.50 26.33 20.73
C GLY A 20 -6.08 26.86 22.09
N ALA A 21 -5.07 26.19 22.66
CA ALA A 21 -4.21 26.74 23.69
C ALA A 21 -2.75 26.67 23.20
N SER A 22 -2.11 27.84 23.14
CA SER A 22 -0.70 27.98 22.77
C SER A 22 0.19 27.45 23.89
N PHE A 23 0.87 26.34 23.64
CA PHE A 23 1.86 25.80 24.56
C PHE A 23 3.19 26.55 24.37
N LYS A 24 3.52 27.46 25.30
CA LYS A 24 4.86 28.05 25.41
C LYS A 24 5.72 27.13 26.29
N GLY A 25 6.40 26.16 25.66
CA GLY A 25 7.48 25.40 26.29
C GLY A 25 8.82 26.08 26.04
N GLY A 26 9.52 26.45 27.11
CA GLY A 26 10.86 27.03 27.05
C GLY A 26 11.96 25.96 26.97
N GLY A 27 13.03 26.31 26.25
CA GLY A 27 14.40 25.94 26.58
C GLY A 27 14.88 24.52 26.26
N ASP A 28 15.21 24.25 25.00
CA ASP A 28 16.52 23.69 24.67
C ASP A 28 16.94 24.19 23.27
N ARG A 29 18.17 24.69 23.13
CA ARG A 29 18.69 25.19 21.85
C ARG A 29 19.13 24.00 21.00
N SER A 30 18.17 23.21 20.51
CA SER A 30 18.44 22.27 19.42
C SER A 30 18.84 23.10 18.19
N GLU A 31 19.99 22.80 17.60
CA GLU A 31 20.37 23.36 16.30
C GLU A 31 19.15 23.32 15.36
N SER A 32 18.77 24.48 14.83
CA SER A 32 17.57 24.59 14.01
C SER A 32 17.75 23.72 12.76
N VAL A 33 17.09 22.56 12.71
CA VAL A 33 17.14 21.67 11.55
C VAL A 33 16.85 22.48 10.28
N ARG A 34 17.75 22.42 9.30
CA ARG A 34 17.63 23.21 8.07
C ARG A 34 16.30 22.89 7.38
N ARG A 35 15.46 23.91 7.21
CA ARG A 35 14.13 23.77 6.56
C ARG A 35 14.16 23.98 5.05
N PHE A 36 15.34 24.25 4.48
CA PHE A 36 15.55 24.44 3.05
C PHE A 36 16.86 23.80 2.58
N GLY A 37 16.90 23.29 1.36
CA GLY A 37 18.07 22.66 0.75
C GLY A 37 17.85 22.33 -0.71
N ASP A 38 18.90 21.87 -1.39
CA ASP A 38 18.87 21.61 -2.84
C ASP A 38 18.59 20.14 -3.16
N CYS A 39 18.87 19.26 -2.20
CA CYS A 39 18.71 17.83 -2.33
C CYS A 39 17.93 17.28 -1.13
N ALA A 40 16.69 16.84 -1.34
CA ALA A 40 15.86 16.24 -0.30
C ALA A 40 16.44 14.89 0.14
N ASN A 41 16.55 14.70 1.45
CA ASN A 41 16.89 13.42 2.06
C ASN A 41 15.65 12.53 2.15
N VAL A 42 15.46 11.64 1.17
CA VAL A 42 14.30 10.74 1.11
C VAL A 42 14.32 9.65 2.19
N PHE A 43 15.51 9.36 2.74
CA PHE A 43 15.73 8.41 3.84
C PHE A 43 15.70 9.08 5.21
N TRP A 44 15.31 10.36 5.29
CA TRP A 44 15.16 11.06 6.57
C TRP A 44 14.30 10.23 7.52
N ARG A 45 14.93 9.75 8.60
CA ARG A 45 14.31 8.92 9.66
C ARG A 45 13.70 7.58 9.19
N ALA A 46 14.05 7.08 8.01
CA ALA A 46 13.52 5.83 7.46
C ALA A 46 13.98 4.57 8.21
N ILE A 47 13.10 3.57 8.34
CA ILE A 47 13.43 2.23 8.86
C ILE A 47 13.83 1.30 7.70
N PRO A 48 15.00 0.63 7.74
CA PRO A 48 15.37 -0.33 6.70
C PRO A 48 14.43 -1.54 6.67
N PRO A 49 14.15 -2.14 5.50
CA PRO A 49 13.33 -3.36 5.41
C PRO A 49 13.85 -4.51 6.26
N ASP A 50 15.16 -4.77 6.27
CA ASP A 50 15.73 -5.88 7.04
C ASP A 50 15.64 -5.66 8.55
N HIS A 51 15.59 -4.40 8.99
CA HIS A 51 15.38 -4.07 10.39
C HIS A 51 13.92 -4.33 10.79
N LEU A 52 12.95 -3.96 9.95
CA LEU A 52 11.55 -4.34 10.17
C LEU A 52 11.38 -5.86 10.22
N ARG A 53 12.03 -6.59 9.31
CA ARG A 53 11.99 -8.06 9.28
C ARG A 53 12.62 -8.74 10.51
N ALA A 54 13.53 -8.04 11.19
CA ALA A 54 14.12 -8.50 12.44
C ALA A 54 13.25 -8.18 13.68
N HIS A 55 12.12 -7.49 13.53
CA HIS A 55 11.24 -7.16 14.64
C HIS A 55 10.55 -8.42 15.20
N PRO A 56 10.60 -8.70 16.51
CA PRO A 56 10.06 -9.94 17.08
C PRO A 56 8.56 -10.19 16.83
N ASP A 57 7.75 -9.13 16.80
CA ASP A 57 6.31 -9.25 16.53
C ASP A 57 5.92 -9.18 15.03
N TYR A 58 6.89 -8.98 14.13
CA TYR A 58 6.64 -8.98 12.69
C TYR A 58 6.94 -10.35 12.11
N VAL A 59 6.08 -10.87 11.24
CA VAL A 59 6.29 -12.16 10.60
C VAL A 59 6.84 -11.91 9.18
N PRO A 60 8.16 -11.98 8.97
CA PRO A 60 8.75 -11.72 7.66
C PRO A 60 8.51 -12.88 6.71
N LEU A 61 8.55 -12.59 5.40
CA LEU A 61 8.59 -13.64 4.40
C LEU A 61 9.92 -14.39 4.49
N PRO A 62 9.94 -15.70 4.20
CA PRO A 62 11.20 -16.41 4.01
C PRO A 62 12.07 -15.72 2.95
N LEU A 63 13.38 -15.98 3.00
CA LEU A 63 14.27 -15.55 1.94
C LEU A 63 13.84 -16.22 0.63
N THR A 64 13.84 -15.46 -0.47
CA THR A 64 13.35 -15.92 -1.78
C THR A 64 14.00 -17.23 -2.22
N ARG A 65 15.29 -17.42 -1.93
CA ARG A 65 16.05 -18.66 -2.20
C ARG A 65 15.58 -19.89 -1.42
N HIS A 66 14.71 -19.74 -0.43
CA HIS A 66 14.10 -20.83 0.33
C HIS A 66 12.66 -21.11 -0.11
N VAL A 67 12.14 -20.34 -1.09
CA VAL A 67 10.77 -20.49 -1.59
C VAL A 67 10.80 -21.17 -2.94
N ARG A 68 10.27 -22.39 -2.98
CA ARG A 68 9.93 -23.08 -4.22
C ARG A 68 8.43 -22.97 -4.42
N ALA A 69 7.99 -22.57 -5.62
CA ALA A 69 6.57 -22.51 -5.93
C ALA A 69 6.11 -23.85 -6.50
N GLU A 70 5.07 -24.42 -5.88
CA GLU A 70 4.38 -25.63 -6.37
C GLU A 70 3.09 -25.24 -7.11
N SER A 71 2.47 -24.14 -6.70
CA SER A 71 1.23 -23.65 -7.30
C SER A 71 1.12 -22.12 -7.19
N ALA A 72 0.05 -21.55 -7.77
CA ALA A 72 -0.28 -20.14 -7.58
C ALA A 72 -0.52 -19.76 -6.11
N ALA A 73 -0.89 -20.72 -5.26
CA ALA A 73 -1.07 -20.51 -3.83
C ALA A 73 0.25 -20.23 -3.08
N ASP A 74 1.42 -20.41 -3.72
CA ASP A 74 2.72 -20.10 -3.14
C ASP A 74 3.24 -18.70 -3.52
N PHE A 75 2.60 -18.02 -4.49
CA PHE A 75 3.13 -16.77 -5.05
C PHE A 75 3.23 -15.63 -4.02
N TRP A 76 2.40 -15.66 -2.98
CA TRP A 76 2.43 -14.69 -1.89
C TRP A 76 3.70 -14.82 -1.03
N ARG A 77 4.48 -15.91 -1.18
CA ARG A 77 5.71 -16.13 -0.40
C ARG A 77 6.91 -15.39 -0.97
N PHE A 78 6.81 -14.83 -2.18
CA PHE A 78 7.90 -14.08 -2.81
C PHE A 78 7.92 -12.63 -2.36
N ARG A 79 9.06 -12.17 -1.83
CA ARG A 79 9.25 -10.77 -1.43
C ARG A 79 9.09 -9.83 -2.62
N GLN A 80 8.55 -8.63 -2.39
CA GLN A 80 8.31 -7.65 -3.44
C GLN A 80 9.60 -7.17 -4.15
N SER A 81 10.76 -7.32 -3.51
CA SER A 81 12.06 -6.98 -4.10
C SER A 81 12.68 -8.11 -4.95
N SER A 82 11.95 -9.20 -5.21
CA SER A 82 12.46 -10.38 -5.91
C SER A 82 12.12 -10.37 -7.39
N VAL A 83 12.97 -11.01 -8.21
CA VAL A 83 12.72 -11.22 -9.65
C VAL A 83 11.43 -12.03 -9.86
N GLN A 84 11.14 -13.00 -8.97
CA GLN A 84 9.91 -13.76 -8.97
C GLN A 84 8.67 -12.87 -8.90
N TRP A 85 8.70 -11.86 -8.02
CA TRP A 85 7.61 -10.89 -7.90
C TRP A 85 7.47 -10.03 -9.17
N ASP A 86 8.58 -9.61 -9.79
CA ASP A 86 8.55 -8.89 -11.08
C ASP A 86 7.97 -9.76 -12.21
N LEU A 87 8.29 -11.06 -12.25
CA LEU A 87 7.74 -12.00 -13.23
C LEU A 87 6.22 -12.14 -13.08
N LEU A 88 5.71 -12.17 -11.84
CA LEU A 88 4.28 -12.28 -11.56
C LEU A 88 3.46 -11.07 -12.05
N HIS A 89 4.09 -9.91 -12.23
CA HIS A 89 3.43 -8.69 -12.71
C HIS A 89 3.17 -8.67 -14.22
N ARG A 90 3.87 -9.50 -15.01
CA ARG A 90 3.81 -9.48 -16.48
C ARG A 90 2.43 -9.87 -16.98
N GLY A 91 1.81 -9.01 -17.80
CA GLY A 91 0.49 -9.27 -18.38
C GLY A 91 -0.65 -9.39 -17.36
N ARG A 92 -0.43 -9.01 -16.09
CA ARG A 92 -1.39 -9.15 -15.00
C ARG A 92 -1.96 -7.81 -14.58
N ILE A 93 -3.27 -7.77 -14.32
CA ILE A 93 -3.93 -6.63 -13.69
C ILE A 93 -3.59 -6.64 -12.20
N THR A 94 -2.89 -5.60 -11.74
CA THR A 94 -2.50 -5.45 -10.33
C THR A 94 -3.20 -4.28 -9.65
N GLY A 95 -3.11 -4.20 -8.32
CA GLY A 95 -3.68 -3.12 -7.50
C GLY A 95 -3.37 -1.72 -8.03
N SER A 96 -2.14 -1.49 -8.52
CA SER A 96 -1.71 -0.21 -9.10
C SER A 96 -2.29 0.07 -10.49
N LYS A 97 -2.74 -0.95 -11.22
CA LYS A 97 -3.33 -0.84 -12.57
C LYS A 97 -4.84 -0.67 -12.54
N VAL A 98 -5.53 -1.36 -11.62
CA VAL A 98 -7.01 -1.36 -11.55
C VAL A 98 -7.61 0.05 -11.61
N PRO A 99 -7.15 1.04 -10.83
CA PRO A 99 -7.74 2.38 -10.88
C PRO A 99 -7.65 3.04 -12.26
N ALA A 100 -6.58 2.76 -13.01
CA ALA A 100 -6.42 3.26 -14.37
C ALA A 100 -7.39 2.58 -15.35
N LEU A 101 -7.56 1.26 -15.24
CA LEU A 101 -8.51 0.49 -16.06
C LEU A 101 -9.96 0.88 -15.79
N LEU A 102 -10.28 1.27 -14.56
CA LEU A 102 -11.59 1.80 -14.19
C LEU A 102 -11.81 3.27 -14.58
N GLY A 103 -10.83 3.93 -15.22
CA GLY A 103 -10.94 5.33 -15.65
C GLY A 103 -10.81 6.36 -14.52
N LEU A 104 -10.32 5.98 -13.33
CA LEU A 104 -10.32 6.84 -12.14
C LEU A 104 -9.29 7.99 -12.20
N TYR A 105 -8.40 7.96 -13.19
CA TYR A 105 -7.42 9.01 -13.48
C TYR A 105 -7.80 9.85 -14.73
N GLU A 106 -8.94 9.59 -15.35
CA GLU A 106 -9.40 10.34 -16.52
C GLU A 106 -10.11 11.66 -16.12
N PRO A 107 -10.20 12.66 -17.03
CA PRO A 107 -10.91 13.92 -16.75
C PRO A 107 -12.34 13.75 -16.25
N HIS A 108 -13.06 12.72 -16.70
CA HIS A 108 -14.39 12.40 -16.21
C HIS A 108 -14.41 12.12 -14.71
N ALA A 109 -13.47 11.32 -14.20
CA ALA A 109 -13.39 11.02 -12.77
C ALA A 109 -13.10 12.26 -11.92
N HIS A 110 -12.38 13.25 -12.45
CA HIS A 110 -12.26 14.55 -11.78
C HIS A 110 -13.62 15.25 -11.64
N ARG A 111 -14.45 15.25 -12.69
CA ARG A 111 -15.78 15.86 -12.69
C ARG A 111 -16.77 15.12 -11.78
N THR A 112 -16.77 13.79 -11.78
CA THR A 112 -17.80 12.98 -11.10
C THR A 112 -17.40 12.46 -9.72
N LEU A 113 -16.12 12.15 -9.53
CA LEU A 113 -15.53 11.58 -8.31
C LEU A 113 -14.58 12.55 -7.60
N ARG A 114 -14.39 13.77 -8.10
CA ARG A 114 -13.47 14.77 -7.51
C ARG A 114 -12.04 14.25 -7.35
N THR A 115 -11.58 13.37 -8.26
CA THR A 115 -10.17 12.97 -8.32
C THR A 115 -9.29 14.22 -8.40
N PRO A 116 -8.26 14.39 -7.54
CA PRO A 116 -7.39 15.56 -7.57
C PRO A 116 -6.78 15.80 -8.96
N VAL A 117 -6.71 17.06 -9.39
CA VAL A 117 -6.16 17.44 -10.71
C VAL A 117 -4.73 16.90 -10.90
N SER A 118 -3.94 16.85 -9.84
CA SER A 118 -2.57 16.31 -9.86
C SER A 118 -2.48 14.81 -10.15
N LEU A 119 -3.58 14.07 -10.05
CA LEU A 119 -3.68 12.65 -10.40
C LEU A 119 -4.33 12.41 -11.76
N VAL A 120 -4.98 13.42 -12.35
CA VAL A 120 -5.62 13.29 -13.66
C VAL A 120 -4.56 13.12 -14.73
N SER A 121 -4.49 11.94 -15.33
CA SER A 121 -3.54 11.64 -16.40
C SER A 121 -3.94 10.42 -17.23
N HIS A 122 -4.13 10.63 -18.53
CA HIS A 122 -4.36 9.55 -19.49
C HIS A 122 -3.13 8.62 -19.64
N SER A 123 -1.94 9.11 -19.29
CA SER A 123 -0.71 8.30 -19.36
C SER A 123 -0.76 7.06 -18.45
N LYS A 124 -1.56 7.09 -17.38
CA LYS A 124 -1.73 5.98 -16.45
C LYS A 124 -2.38 4.77 -17.12
N VAL A 125 -3.48 4.98 -17.85
CA VAL A 125 -4.16 3.89 -18.55
C VAL A 125 -3.38 3.42 -19.78
N VAL A 126 -2.69 4.34 -20.48
CA VAL A 126 -1.80 3.96 -21.59
C VAL A 126 -0.64 3.09 -21.11
N ARG A 127 -0.04 3.42 -19.96
CA ARG A 127 1.01 2.59 -19.35
C ARG A 127 0.46 1.23 -18.93
N ALA A 128 -0.68 1.18 -18.24
CA ALA A 128 -1.31 -0.07 -17.84
C ALA A 128 -1.64 -0.94 -19.06
N TYR A 129 -2.19 -0.35 -20.13
CA TYR A 129 -2.43 -1.03 -21.40
C TYR A 129 -1.16 -1.66 -21.97
N LYS A 130 -0.05 -0.90 -22.05
CA LYS A 130 1.23 -1.42 -22.56
C LYS A 130 1.75 -2.60 -21.74
N GLU A 131 1.70 -2.50 -20.41
CA GLU A 131 2.11 -3.60 -19.52
C GLU A 131 1.19 -4.83 -19.62
N LEU A 132 -0.07 -4.65 -20.03
CA LEU A 132 -1.02 -5.74 -20.27
C LEU A 132 -0.90 -6.37 -21.67
N LEU A 133 -0.16 -5.74 -22.59
CA LEU A 133 0.19 -6.36 -23.87
C LEU A 133 1.30 -7.41 -23.72
N ASP A 134 2.07 -7.35 -22.63
CA ASP A 134 3.04 -8.38 -22.31
C ASP A 134 2.32 -9.71 -22.11
N GLN A 135 2.82 -10.76 -22.76
CA GLN A 135 2.18 -12.06 -22.66
C GLN A 135 2.35 -12.59 -21.24
N PRO A 136 1.25 -12.85 -20.49
CA PRO A 136 1.38 -13.47 -19.19
C PRO A 136 1.95 -14.87 -19.37
N LEU A 137 2.88 -15.24 -18.48
CA LEU A 137 3.38 -16.59 -18.43
C LEU A 137 2.22 -17.52 -18.04
N ARG A 138 1.95 -18.55 -18.88
CA ARG A 138 1.05 -19.64 -18.49
C ARG A 138 1.55 -20.25 -17.19
N GLN A 139 0.66 -20.73 -16.32
CA GLN A 139 1.02 -21.23 -14.98
C GLN A 139 2.21 -22.20 -15.01
N ASP A 140 2.27 -23.15 -15.95
CA ASP A 140 3.40 -24.08 -16.08
C ASP A 140 4.72 -23.40 -16.51
N ALA A 141 4.64 -22.42 -17.40
CA ALA A 141 5.82 -21.64 -17.80
C ALA A 141 6.30 -20.75 -16.66
N LEU A 142 5.37 -20.12 -15.95
CA LEU A 142 5.64 -19.29 -14.78
C LEU A 142 6.30 -20.12 -13.67
N LEU A 143 5.74 -21.28 -13.31
CA LEU A 143 6.33 -22.17 -12.30
C LEU A 143 7.73 -22.64 -12.71
N ARG A 144 7.95 -22.94 -14.00
CA ARG A 144 9.30 -23.28 -14.50
C ARG A 144 10.27 -22.12 -14.35
N ASP A 145 9.90 -20.91 -14.77
CA ASP A 145 10.77 -19.73 -14.70
C ASP A 145 11.06 -19.34 -13.24
N LEU A 146 10.05 -19.36 -12.37
CA LEU A 146 10.19 -19.12 -10.93
C LEU A 146 11.14 -20.14 -10.28
N ASN A 147 11.02 -21.42 -10.65
CA ASN A 147 11.85 -22.48 -10.09
C ASN A 147 13.27 -22.52 -10.71
N ALA A 148 13.44 -22.06 -11.94
CA ALA A 148 14.77 -21.86 -12.54
C ALA A 148 15.55 -20.76 -11.79
N GLU A 149 14.87 -19.65 -11.46
CA GLU A 149 15.44 -18.59 -10.63
C GLU A 149 15.76 -19.09 -9.21
N TYR A 150 14.91 -19.94 -8.63
CA TYR A 150 15.21 -20.62 -7.35
C TYR A 150 16.51 -21.43 -7.43
N GLU A 151 16.68 -22.28 -8.45
CA GLU A 151 17.91 -23.08 -8.61
C GLU A 151 19.15 -22.21 -8.84
N ALA A 152 19.04 -21.14 -9.64
CA ALA A 152 20.13 -20.19 -9.84
C ALA A 152 20.58 -19.55 -8.50
N ASN A 153 19.62 -19.10 -7.69
CA ASN A 153 19.91 -18.51 -6.38
C ASN A 153 20.47 -19.53 -5.37
N ARG A 154 19.99 -20.78 -5.41
CA ARG A 154 20.49 -21.88 -4.56
C ARG A 154 21.93 -22.26 -4.90
N LEU A 155 22.32 -22.18 -6.17
CA LEU A 155 23.69 -22.49 -6.61
C LEU A 155 24.67 -21.34 -6.33
N ALA A 156 24.21 -20.08 -6.47
CA ALA A 156 25.03 -18.90 -6.18
C ALA A 156 25.38 -18.73 -4.68
N THR A 157 24.69 -19.44 -3.78
CA THR A 157 24.81 -19.26 -2.32
C THR A 157 25.91 -20.06 -1.65
N PHE A 158 26.75 -20.79 -2.38
CA PHE A 158 27.94 -21.42 -1.80
C PHE A 158 29.05 -20.43 -1.39
N ASP A 159 28.95 -19.13 -1.74
CA ASP A 159 29.99 -18.12 -1.46
C ASP A 159 29.51 -16.87 -0.68
N HIS A 160 28.23 -16.79 -0.32
CA HIS A 160 27.72 -15.67 0.48
C HIS A 160 27.59 -16.07 1.95
N LYS A 161 28.47 -15.53 2.80
CA LYS A 161 28.26 -15.46 4.26
C LYS A 161 26.81 -15.07 4.51
N SER A 162 26.05 -15.99 5.11
CA SER A 162 24.66 -15.79 5.48
C SER A 162 24.54 -14.48 6.27
N MET A 163 23.83 -13.49 5.72
CA MET A 163 23.16 -12.48 6.54
C MET A 163 21.98 -13.14 7.27
N ASP A 164 22.24 -14.24 7.96
CA ASP A 164 21.40 -14.58 9.09
C ASP A 164 21.58 -13.44 10.07
N PRO A 165 20.48 -12.87 10.60
CA PRO A 165 20.58 -11.83 11.60
C PRO A 165 21.44 -12.38 12.73
N GLY A 166 22.64 -11.79 12.90
CA GLY A 166 23.47 -12.09 14.05
C GLY A 166 22.68 -11.84 15.35
N PRO A 167 23.19 -12.30 16.49
CA PRO A 167 22.51 -12.17 17.78
C PRO A 167 22.18 -10.73 18.20
N ASP A 168 22.79 -9.72 17.55
CA ASP A 168 22.55 -8.30 17.80
C ASP A 168 21.32 -7.79 17.04
N THR A 169 20.14 -8.06 17.58
CA THR A 169 18.90 -7.45 17.09
C THR A 169 18.90 -5.93 17.34
N VAL A 170 18.41 -5.17 16.35
CA VAL A 170 18.20 -3.72 16.44
C VAL A 170 16.98 -3.35 17.28
N TRP A 171 16.37 -4.32 17.95
CA TRP A 171 15.16 -4.16 18.77
C TRP A 171 15.45 -4.50 20.21
N ARG A 172 15.07 -3.60 21.13
CA ARG A 172 15.18 -3.83 22.58
C ARG A 172 13.80 -3.85 23.20
N GLN A 173 13.60 -4.74 24.18
CA GLN A 173 12.37 -4.74 24.94
C GLN A 173 12.22 -3.38 25.64
N HIS A 174 11.04 -2.79 25.49
CA HIS A 174 10.71 -1.49 26.05
C HIS A 174 9.67 -1.70 27.15
N GLU A 175 10.04 -1.43 28.39
CA GLU A 175 9.09 -1.33 29.49
C GLU A 175 8.61 0.13 29.59
N PRO A 176 7.34 0.42 29.23
CA PRO A 176 6.83 1.77 29.29
C PRO A 176 6.83 2.25 30.76
N LYS A 177 7.65 3.26 31.07
CA LYS A 177 7.88 3.75 32.43
C LYS A 177 6.67 4.44 33.08
N THR A 178 5.64 4.77 32.30
CA THR A 178 4.41 5.42 32.76
C THR A 178 3.25 5.04 31.85
N MET A 179 2.13 4.56 32.43
CA MET A 179 0.84 4.57 31.73
C MET A 179 0.45 6.03 31.48
N THR A 180 0.64 6.52 30.26
CA THR A 180 -0.03 7.75 29.83
C THR A 180 -1.48 7.43 29.45
N ASP A 181 -2.35 8.43 29.51
CA ASP A 181 -3.80 8.34 29.21
C ASP A 181 -4.13 7.76 27.80
N ALA A 182 -3.14 7.52 26.96
CA ALA A 182 -3.25 6.91 25.63
C ALA A 182 -2.82 5.42 25.61
N GLY A 183 -3.18 4.63 26.61
CA GLY A 183 -2.79 3.22 26.83
C GLY A 183 -2.98 2.21 25.67
N ARG A 184 -3.32 2.65 24.46
CA ARG A 184 -3.41 1.85 23.22
C ARG A 184 -2.13 1.87 22.36
N PHE A 185 -1.12 2.69 22.67
CA PHE A 185 0.08 2.87 21.82
C PHE A 185 1.42 2.59 22.51
N GLN A 186 1.47 1.51 23.27
CA GLN A 186 2.73 1.06 23.87
C GLN A 186 3.43 0.13 22.88
N HIS A 187 4.49 0.62 22.24
CA HIS A 187 5.37 -0.27 21.50
C HIS A 187 6.15 -1.12 22.50
N ARG A 188 6.05 -2.45 22.37
CA ARG A 188 6.76 -3.42 23.23
C ARG A 188 8.25 -3.47 22.94
N MET A 189 8.62 -3.08 21.73
CA MET A 189 9.97 -3.08 21.21
C MET A 189 10.37 -1.67 20.83
N GLN A 190 11.55 -1.23 21.27
CA GLN A 190 12.17 0.03 20.91
C GLN A 190 13.24 -0.20 19.84
N TYR A 191 13.19 0.58 18.77
CA TYR A 191 14.18 0.59 17.70
C TYR A 191 15.50 1.21 18.20
N CYS A 192 16.58 0.44 18.12
CA CYS A 192 17.92 0.76 18.60
C CYS A 192 18.97 0.32 17.56
N PRO A 193 19.08 1.00 16.41
CA PRO A 193 20.03 0.64 15.37
C PRO A 193 21.49 0.90 15.78
N PRO A 194 22.47 0.27 15.09
CA PRO A 194 23.88 0.58 15.23
C PRO A 194 24.18 2.05 14.91
N ALA A 195 25.16 2.64 15.61
CA ALA A 195 25.49 4.06 15.50
C ALA A 195 25.96 4.51 14.10
N ASP A 196 26.49 3.56 13.32
CA ASP A 196 27.04 3.74 11.97
C ASP A 196 26.00 3.52 10.86
N LEU A 197 24.72 3.30 11.19
CA LEU A 197 23.66 3.13 10.20
C LEU A 197 23.36 4.44 9.46
N VAL A 198 24.10 4.72 8.39
CA VAL A 198 23.77 5.79 7.44
C VAL A 198 23.23 5.15 6.17
N MET A 199 21.91 5.25 5.95
CA MET A 199 21.36 4.85 4.64
C MET A 199 21.93 5.77 3.56
N ASN A 200 22.35 5.16 2.46
CA ASN A 200 23.17 5.79 1.44
C ASN A 200 22.59 7.14 0.96
N ALA A 201 23.25 8.23 1.33
CA ALA A 201 22.87 9.61 0.98
C ALA A 201 22.83 9.86 -0.53
N ALA A 202 23.44 9.01 -1.36
CA ALA A 202 23.47 9.21 -2.81
C ALA A 202 22.08 9.20 -3.50
N ALA A 203 21.00 8.79 -2.82
CA ALA A 203 19.65 8.71 -3.42
C ALA A 203 18.75 9.93 -3.17
N GLY A 204 19.32 11.09 -2.83
CA GLY A 204 18.55 12.32 -2.67
C GLY A 204 17.72 12.71 -3.91
N ALA A 205 16.81 13.68 -3.73
CA ALA A 205 15.93 14.14 -4.79
C ALA A 205 16.00 15.66 -4.97
N VAL A 206 16.07 16.12 -6.22
CA VAL A 206 16.25 17.55 -6.56
C VAL A 206 14.94 18.26 -6.91
N SER A 207 13.81 17.53 -6.87
CA SER A 207 12.48 18.10 -7.09
C SER A 207 11.44 17.47 -6.17
N PRO A 208 10.31 18.16 -5.85
CA PRO A 208 9.24 17.58 -5.05
C PRO A 208 8.61 16.34 -5.67
N LEU A 209 8.54 16.27 -7.00
CA LEU A 209 7.96 15.11 -7.70
C LEU A 209 8.85 13.88 -7.56
N GLU A 210 10.15 14.03 -7.79
CA GLU A 210 11.12 12.96 -7.59
C GLU A 210 11.17 12.53 -6.12
N ALA A 211 11.19 13.50 -5.20
CA ALA A 211 11.16 13.24 -3.77
C ALA A 211 9.91 12.46 -3.38
N ARG A 212 8.73 12.79 -3.92
CA ARG A 212 7.48 12.07 -3.66
C ARG A 212 7.56 10.59 -4.05
N LEU A 213 8.15 10.29 -5.21
CA LEU A 213 8.25 8.92 -5.71
C LEU A 213 9.23 8.09 -4.86
N LYS A 214 10.43 8.62 -4.59
CA LYS A 214 11.45 7.95 -3.78
C LYS A 214 11.04 7.82 -2.30
N TRP A 215 10.40 8.85 -1.74
CA TRP A 215 9.91 8.87 -0.36
C TRP A 215 8.90 7.77 -0.08
N GLY A 216 7.99 7.51 -1.03
CA GLY A 216 6.99 6.45 -0.90
C GLY A 216 7.62 5.11 -0.54
N MET A 217 8.62 4.72 -1.34
CA MET A 217 9.38 3.48 -1.19
C MET A 217 10.25 3.49 0.07
N ALA A 218 10.98 4.58 0.31
CA ALA A 218 11.90 4.68 1.45
C ALA A 218 11.20 4.62 2.82
N GLN A 219 9.94 5.06 2.91
CA GLN A 219 9.20 5.19 4.16
C GLN A 219 8.15 4.10 4.37
N GLU A 220 8.03 3.15 3.45
CA GLU A 220 7.07 2.05 3.53
C GLU A 220 7.22 1.27 4.84
N CYS A 221 8.43 0.81 5.15
CA CYS A 221 8.71 0.08 6.38
C CYS A 221 8.47 0.90 7.66
N THR A 222 8.68 2.22 7.62
CA THR A 222 8.34 3.11 8.74
C THR A 222 6.83 3.12 8.99
N ALA A 223 6.02 3.16 7.93
CA ALA A 223 4.56 3.14 8.05
C ALA A 223 4.02 1.74 8.44
N VAL A 224 4.61 0.67 7.94
CA VAL A 224 4.29 -0.70 8.36
C VAL A 224 4.64 -0.90 9.83
N LEU A 225 5.77 -0.38 10.32
CA LEU A 225 6.13 -0.40 11.73
C LEU A 225 5.11 0.35 12.60
N ALA A 226 4.57 1.48 12.12
CA ALA A 226 3.50 2.18 12.83
C ALA A 226 2.23 1.33 12.95
N ALA A 227 1.87 0.60 11.89
CA ALA A 227 0.78 -0.38 11.92
C ALA A 227 1.07 -1.51 12.91
N LEU A 228 2.27 -2.11 12.84
CA LEU A 228 2.73 -3.18 13.71
C LEU A 228 2.59 -2.80 15.19
N ASN A 229 3.10 -1.63 15.57
CA ASN A 229 3.03 -1.14 16.94
C ASN A 229 1.58 -0.98 17.44
N TYR A 230 0.66 -0.62 16.56
CA TYR A 230 -0.77 -0.54 16.88
C TYR A 230 -1.40 -1.94 17.03
N PHE A 231 -1.20 -2.82 16.04
CA PHE A 231 -1.87 -4.13 16.03
C PHE A 231 -1.30 -5.10 17.06
N CYS A 232 0.01 -5.10 17.33
CA CYS A 232 0.61 -5.96 18.34
C CYS A 232 0.22 -5.60 19.78
N ALA A 233 -0.35 -4.40 19.99
CA ALA A 233 -1.00 -4.06 21.25
C ALA A 233 -2.34 -4.81 21.44
N LEU A 234 -2.96 -5.28 20.35
CA LEU A 234 -4.16 -6.11 20.40
C LEU A 234 -3.76 -7.58 20.66
N PRO A 235 -4.29 -8.21 21.72
CA PRO A 235 -3.96 -9.61 22.03
C PRO A 235 -4.23 -10.55 20.85
N GLY A 236 -3.23 -11.36 20.48
CA GLY A 236 -3.33 -12.38 19.43
C GLY A 236 -3.33 -11.85 17.99
N ALA A 237 -3.19 -10.54 17.78
CA ALA A 237 -2.99 -10.01 16.43
C ALA A 237 -1.51 -10.12 16.00
N SER A 238 -1.29 -10.31 14.70
CA SER A 238 0.04 -10.36 14.09
C SER A 238 0.05 -9.67 12.73
N VAL A 239 1.19 -9.13 12.33
CA VAL A 239 1.39 -8.49 11.02
C VAL A 239 2.44 -9.26 10.24
N HIS A 240 2.07 -9.66 9.03
CA HIS A 240 2.85 -10.53 8.16
C HIS A 240 3.30 -9.76 6.92
N GLU A 241 4.57 -9.92 6.54
CA GLU A 241 5.03 -9.57 5.20
C GLU A 241 4.37 -10.52 4.20
N VAL A 242 3.92 -9.99 3.07
CA VAL A 242 3.29 -10.78 2.00
C VAL A 242 3.74 -10.29 0.63
N GLY A 243 3.78 -11.23 -0.30
CA GLY A 243 4.06 -11.02 -1.71
C GLY A 243 2.78 -10.84 -2.51
N MET A 244 2.74 -11.39 -3.72
CA MET A 244 1.56 -11.32 -4.56
C MET A 244 0.58 -12.46 -4.28
N PHE A 245 -0.64 -12.12 -3.88
CA PHE A 245 -1.79 -13.00 -3.97
C PHE A 245 -2.33 -12.97 -5.40
N ALA A 246 -2.25 -14.10 -6.11
CA ALA A 246 -2.80 -14.26 -7.44
C ALA A 246 -4.23 -14.80 -7.38
N LEU A 247 -5.14 -14.23 -8.18
CA LEU A 247 -6.57 -14.59 -8.09
C LEU A 247 -6.81 -16.06 -8.46
N GLU A 248 -6.03 -16.60 -9.41
CA GLU A 248 -6.11 -18.00 -9.84
C GLU A 248 -5.71 -19.01 -8.75
N ALA A 249 -5.08 -18.56 -7.66
CA ALA A 249 -4.85 -19.40 -6.49
C ALA A 249 -6.15 -19.74 -5.74
N LEU A 250 -7.16 -18.85 -5.82
CA LEU A 250 -8.46 -19.02 -5.18
C LEU A 250 -9.53 -19.50 -6.17
N TYR A 251 -9.49 -18.96 -7.39
CA TYR A 251 -10.45 -19.22 -8.44
C TYR A 251 -9.70 -19.60 -9.72
N PRO A 252 -9.35 -20.89 -9.91
CA PRO A 252 -8.52 -21.33 -11.04
C PRO A 252 -9.18 -21.11 -12.40
N ASP A 253 -10.50 -20.90 -12.42
CA ASP A 253 -11.29 -20.63 -13.61
C ASP A 253 -12.44 -19.64 -13.33
N ALA A 254 -13.09 -19.16 -14.38
CA ALA A 254 -14.23 -18.26 -14.25
C ALA A 254 -15.45 -18.96 -13.62
N ALA A 255 -15.58 -20.28 -13.76
CA ALA A 255 -16.71 -21.02 -13.17
C ALA A 255 -16.67 -20.97 -11.63
N SER A 256 -15.50 -21.23 -11.04
CA SER A 256 -15.26 -21.13 -9.60
C SER A 256 -15.40 -19.70 -9.10
N LEU A 257 -14.95 -18.70 -9.87
CA LEU A 257 -15.18 -17.29 -9.54
C LEU A 257 -16.68 -16.95 -9.54
N LEU A 258 -17.43 -17.37 -10.56
CA LEU A 258 -18.86 -17.12 -10.69
C LEU A 258 -19.69 -17.84 -9.63
N GLN A 259 -19.22 -18.97 -9.10
CA GLN A 259 -19.83 -19.62 -7.95
C GLN A 259 -19.74 -18.74 -6.69
N ALA A 260 -18.62 -18.04 -6.49
CA ALA A 260 -18.43 -17.12 -5.37
C ALA A 260 -19.06 -15.73 -5.61
N TYR A 261 -19.14 -15.29 -6.87
CA TYR A 261 -19.69 -14.00 -7.29
C TYR A 261 -20.73 -14.20 -8.41
N PRO A 262 -21.94 -14.67 -8.09
CA PRO A 262 -22.96 -14.99 -9.09
C PRO A 262 -23.44 -13.77 -9.88
N ASP A 263 -23.31 -12.57 -9.30
CA ASP A 263 -23.64 -11.30 -9.96
C ASP A 263 -22.51 -10.79 -10.86
N CYS A 264 -21.35 -11.44 -10.87
CA CYS A 264 -20.25 -11.09 -11.74
C CYS A 264 -20.58 -11.47 -13.19
N LYS A 265 -20.23 -10.59 -14.14
CA LYS A 265 -20.59 -10.72 -15.56
C LYS A 265 -19.37 -11.00 -16.44
N VAL A 266 -18.43 -11.79 -15.92
CA VAL A 266 -17.22 -12.23 -16.64
C VAL A 266 -17.44 -13.63 -17.24
N THR A 267 -16.69 -13.98 -18.28
CA THR A 267 -16.68 -15.35 -18.84
C THR A 267 -15.25 -15.91 -18.83
N GLN A 268 -15.12 -17.22 -19.07
CA GLN A 268 -13.81 -17.89 -19.08
C GLN A 268 -12.80 -17.21 -20.02
N ASP A 269 -13.24 -16.84 -21.22
CA ASP A 269 -12.37 -16.24 -22.24
C ASP A 269 -11.99 -14.79 -21.93
N THR A 270 -12.56 -14.21 -20.89
CA THR A 270 -12.54 -12.76 -20.66
C THR A 270 -12.07 -12.39 -19.27
N MET A 271 -11.90 -13.38 -18.39
CA MET A 271 -11.30 -13.21 -17.08
C MET A 271 -9.81 -12.89 -17.24
N PRO A 272 -9.37 -11.65 -16.96
CA PRO A 272 -7.95 -11.34 -17.02
C PRO A 272 -7.23 -11.99 -15.83
N LEU A 273 -5.91 -12.17 -15.93
CA LEU A 273 -5.13 -12.50 -14.74
C LEU A 273 -5.13 -11.30 -13.79
N LEU A 274 -5.49 -11.54 -12.55
CA LEU A 274 -5.50 -10.53 -11.49
C LEU A 274 -4.56 -10.93 -10.36
N GLY A 275 -3.99 -9.96 -9.68
CA GLY A 275 -3.23 -10.20 -8.45
C GLY A 275 -3.03 -8.93 -7.66
N ALA A 276 -2.73 -9.07 -6.38
CA ALA A 276 -2.50 -7.94 -5.50
C ALA A 276 -1.32 -8.23 -4.57
N SER A 277 -0.54 -7.20 -4.25
CA SER A 277 0.57 -7.28 -3.30
C SER A 277 0.34 -6.24 -2.22
N PRO A 278 -0.51 -6.55 -1.20
CA PRO A 278 -0.65 -5.66 -0.05
C PRO A 278 0.72 -5.41 0.62
N ASP A 279 0.86 -4.28 1.28
CA ASP A 279 2.07 -3.95 2.06
C ASP A 279 2.20 -4.82 3.33
N GLY A 280 1.13 -5.51 3.72
CA GLY A 280 1.13 -6.56 4.74
C GLY A 280 -0.21 -7.27 4.87
N LEU A 281 -0.24 -8.32 5.68
CA LEU A 281 -1.45 -9.00 6.11
C LEU A 281 -1.55 -8.97 7.63
N ILE A 282 -2.68 -8.49 8.14
CA ILE A 282 -2.99 -8.53 9.56
C ILE A 282 -3.84 -9.77 9.80
N GLN A 283 -3.40 -10.60 10.74
CA GLN A 283 -4.18 -11.73 11.25
C GLN A 283 -4.59 -11.43 12.68
N MET A 284 -5.90 -11.39 12.93
CA MET A 284 -6.49 -11.17 14.24
C MET A 284 -6.62 -12.48 15.03
N ALA A 285 -6.83 -12.38 16.34
CA ALA A 285 -6.94 -13.54 17.22
C ALA A 285 -8.11 -14.49 16.89
N ASP A 286 -9.19 -13.96 16.32
CA ASP A 286 -10.36 -14.71 15.87
C ASP A 286 -10.17 -15.38 14.49
N GLY A 287 -8.97 -15.27 13.90
CA GLY A 287 -8.66 -15.75 12.57
C GLY A 287 -9.06 -14.81 11.44
N THR A 288 -9.69 -13.67 11.75
CA THR A 288 -10.02 -12.65 10.74
C THR A 288 -8.74 -12.12 10.10
N GLN A 289 -8.76 -12.04 8.77
CA GLN A 289 -7.69 -11.44 7.99
C GLN A 289 -8.06 -10.05 7.52
N ALA A 290 -7.09 -9.15 7.52
CA ALA A 290 -7.23 -7.82 6.94
C ALA A 290 -5.98 -7.45 6.14
N VAL A 291 -6.17 -6.84 4.98
CA VAL A 291 -5.03 -6.30 4.21
C VAL A 291 -4.51 -5.03 4.85
N LEU A 292 -3.20 -4.86 4.86
CA LEU A 292 -2.52 -3.65 5.26
C LEU A 292 -1.96 -2.97 4.01
N GLU A 293 -2.31 -1.70 3.84
CA GLU A 293 -1.79 -0.83 2.78
C GLU A 293 -1.22 0.41 3.44
N VAL A 294 -0.08 0.91 2.97
CA VAL A 294 0.54 2.12 3.47
C VAL A 294 0.70 3.17 2.37
N LYS A 295 0.49 4.43 2.75
CA LYS A 295 0.70 5.59 1.87
C LYS A 295 1.45 6.67 2.61
N ASN A 296 2.60 7.03 2.05
CA ASN A 296 3.54 7.98 2.64
C ASN A 296 3.48 9.34 1.92
N SER A 297 3.18 10.40 2.67
CA SER A 297 3.21 11.77 2.18
C SER A 297 4.57 12.42 2.38
N ALA A 298 5.28 12.68 1.27
CA ALA A 298 6.57 13.36 1.29
C ALA A 298 6.41 14.82 1.76
N PRO A 299 7.26 15.32 2.68
CA PRO A 299 7.13 16.69 3.19
C PRO A 299 7.76 17.75 2.27
N PHE A 300 8.49 17.34 1.23
CA PHE A 300 9.25 18.26 0.39
C PHE A 300 8.38 19.00 -0.63
N VAL A 301 8.54 20.32 -0.70
CA VAL A 301 7.84 21.23 -1.63
C VAL A 301 8.83 22.26 -2.19
N TRP A 302 8.43 22.99 -3.24
CA TRP A 302 9.21 24.16 -3.67
C TRP A 302 9.09 25.29 -2.64
N SER A 303 10.19 25.99 -2.37
CA SER A 303 10.15 27.20 -1.55
C SER A 303 9.38 28.32 -2.26
N LYS A 304 8.42 28.94 -1.55
CA LYS A 304 7.60 30.06 -2.08
C LYS A 304 8.41 31.29 -2.52
N ARG A 305 9.69 31.41 -2.14
CA ARG A 305 10.54 32.54 -2.55
C ARG A 305 11.12 32.43 -3.96
N SER A 306 10.95 31.29 -4.65
CA SER A 306 11.55 31.07 -5.96
C SER A 306 10.59 31.26 -7.15
N ASP A 307 9.44 31.92 -6.96
CA ASP A 307 8.32 31.92 -7.92
C ASP A 307 8.63 32.44 -9.34
N LYS A 308 9.80 33.04 -9.60
CA LYS A 308 10.17 33.50 -10.96
C LYS A 308 10.89 32.45 -11.81
N HIS A 309 11.48 31.41 -11.22
CA HIS A 309 12.08 30.30 -11.97
C HIS A 309 11.87 29.00 -11.18
N ARG A 310 11.41 27.92 -11.84
CA ARG A 310 11.28 26.54 -11.28
C ARG A 310 12.66 25.90 -10.91
N THR A 311 13.61 26.71 -10.47
CA THR A 311 14.99 26.38 -10.07
C THR A 311 15.22 26.71 -8.58
N GLY A 312 14.15 26.70 -7.78
CA GLY A 312 14.21 27.08 -6.37
C GLY A 312 14.73 25.99 -5.45
N ARG A 313 15.23 26.38 -4.28
CA ARG A 313 15.51 25.45 -3.18
C ARG A 313 14.24 24.72 -2.74
N LEU A 314 14.39 23.47 -2.34
CA LEU A 314 13.32 22.70 -1.69
C LEU A 314 13.09 23.23 -0.27
N ALA A 315 11.88 23.03 0.23
CA ALA A 315 11.44 23.37 1.57
C ALA A 315 10.66 22.20 2.19
N VAL A 316 10.59 22.18 3.52
CA VAL A 316 9.76 21.22 4.27
C VAL A 316 8.39 21.86 4.56
N ALA A 317 7.32 21.17 4.18
CA ALA A 317 5.95 21.50 4.54
C ALA A 317 5.41 20.50 5.57
N MET A 318 4.75 21.02 6.61
CA MET A 318 3.99 20.20 7.54
C MET A 318 2.75 19.67 6.82
N LYS A 319 2.54 18.36 6.86
CA LYS A 319 1.41 17.69 6.24
C LYS A 319 0.67 16.85 7.26
N GLU A 320 -0.61 17.10 7.37
CA GLU A 320 -1.50 16.26 8.17
C GLU A 320 -1.75 14.92 7.47
N PRO A 321 -1.85 13.82 8.24
CA PRO A 321 -2.30 12.55 7.73
C PRO A 321 -3.68 12.67 7.06
N HIS A 322 -3.90 11.93 5.97
CA HIS A 322 -5.22 11.90 5.35
C HIS A 322 -6.25 11.29 6.31
N SER A 323 -7.42 11.91 6.43
CA SER A 323 -8.55 11.40 7.21
C SER A 323 -9.62 10.72 6.35
N CYS A 324 -9.41 10.67 5.03
CA CYS A 324 -10.28 9.99 4.09
C CYS A 324 -9.45 9.24 3.04
N ILE A 325 -10.07 8.22 2.43
CA ILE A 325 -9.46 7.45 1.34
C ILE A 325 -9.80 8.08 -0.02
N GLY A 326 -8.88 8.04 -0.98
CA GLY A 326 -9.18 8.42 -2.36
C GLY A 326 -9.87 7.27 -3.10
N HIS A 327 -10.75 7.58 -4.06
CA HIS A 327 -11.48 6.56 -4.86
C HIS A 327 -10.54 5.56 -5.58
N TRP A 328 -9.36 6.01 -6.01
CA TRP A 328 -8.36 5.13 -6.62
C TRP A 328 -7.75 4.15 -5.61
N ILE A 329 -7.63 4.54 -4.34
CA ILE A 329 -7.19 3.64 -3.27
C ILE A 329 -8.32 2.65 -2.95
N SER A 330 -9.58 3.11 -2.92
CA SER A 330 -10.73 2.22 -2.70
C SER A 330 -10.72 1.05 -3.69
N ALA A 331 -10.54 1.31 -4.99
CA ALA A 331 -10.48 0.23 -5.98
C ALA A 331 -9.30 -0.73 -5.76
N GLN A 332 -8.14 -0.20 -5.37
CA GLN A 332 -6.96 -1.00 -5.05
C GLN A 332 -7.21 -1.93 -3.85
N LEU A 333 -7.70 -1.40 -2.73
CA LEU A 333 -7.96 -2.16 -1.50
C LEU A 333 -8.99 -3.29 -1.72
N GLN A 334 -10.01 -3.04 -2.56
CA GLN A 334 -11.02 -4.05 -2.87
C GLN A 334 -10.46 -5.19 -3.72
N LEU A 335 -9.51 -4.90 -4.63
CA LEU A 335 -8.77 -5.96 -5.33
C LEU A 335 -7.87 -6.76 -4.37
N GLU A 336 -7.18 -6.08 -3.45
CA GLU A 336 -6.36 -6.74 -2.43
C GLU A 336 -7.17 -7.71 -1.58
N MET A 337 -8.30 -7.25 -1.03
CA MET A 337 -9.22 -8.12 -0.29
C MET A 337 -9.73 -9.28 -1.16
N LEU A 338 -10.07 -9.03 -2.44
CA LEU A 338 -10.46 -10.08 -3.37
C LEU A 338 -9.39 -11.17 -3.51
N CYS A 339 -8.15 -10.78 -3.77
CA CYS A 339 -7.04 -11.70 -4.01
C CYS A 339 -6.59 -12.45 -2.76
N VAL A 340 -6.68 -11.85 -1.56
CA VAL A 340 -6.42 -12.56 -0.29
C VAL A 340 -7.49 -13.61 -0.02
N GLY A 341 -8.75 -13.31 -0.35
CA GLY A 341 -9.84 -14.28 -0.37
C GLY A 341 -11.02 -13.94 0.52
N PRO A 342 -12.01 -14.84 0.62
CA PRO A 342 -13.33 -14.53 1.19
C PRO A 342 -13.30 -14.21 2.69
N HIS A 343 -12.30 -14.73 3.42
CA HIS A 343 -12.11 -14.44 4.84
C HIS A 343 -11.52 -13.05 5.11
N CYS A 344 -11.00 -12.37 4.09
CA CYS A 344 -10.51 -11.00 4.20
C CYS A 344 -11.65 -10.01 3.97
N ARG A 345 -12.27 -9.55 5.07
CA ARG A 345 -13.42 -8.62 5.05
C ARG A 345 -13.07 -7.16 5.31
N LEU A 346 -11.79 -6.89 5.61
CA LEU A 346 -11.32 -5.57 6.03
C LEU A 346 -9.99 -5.22 5.37
N ALA A 347 -9.77 -3.93 5.19
CA ALA A 347 -8.51 -3.33 4.83
C ALA A 347 -8.17 -2.21 5.82
N PHE A 348 -6.89 -2.08 6.15
CA PHE A 348 -6.36 -0.96 6.92
C PHE A 348 -5.39 -0.17 6.05
N LEU A 349 -5.70 1.10 5.83
CA LEU A 349 -4.82 2.05 5.15
C LEU A 349 -4.09 2.90 6.18
N VAL A 350 -2.76 2.85 6.19
CA VAL A 350 -1.93 3.76 7.00
C VAL A 350 -1.53 4.96 6.14
N ALA A 351 -2.18 6.10 6.37
CA ALA A 351 -1.78 7.36 5.77
C ALA A 351 -0.72 8.03 6.66
N CYS A 352 0.55 7.79 6.36
CA CYS A 352 1.68 8.28 7.15
C CYS A 352 2.29 9.55 6.55
N THR A 353 2.72 10.48 7.40
CA THR A 353 3.46 11.67 6.99
C THR A 353 4.80 11.73 7.70
N GLY A 354 5.76 12.45 7.13
CA GLY A 354 7.05 12.64 7.78
C GLY A 354 6.99 13.54 9.02
N THR A 355 5.95 14.36 9.18
CA THR A 355 5.96 15.51 10.11
C THR A 355 4.85 15.51 11.16
N SER A 356 3.76 14.78 10.94
CA SER A 356 2.54 14.87 11.76
C SER A 356 1.97 13.50 12.13
N GLY A 357 2.78 12.44 12.08
CA GLY A 357 2.36 11.09 12.44
C GLY A 357 1.58 10.37 11.33
N CYS A 358 0.59 9.54 11.71
CA CYS A 358 -0.26 8.82 10.75
C CYS A 358 -1.71 8.69 11.21
N ASN A 359 -2.60 8.42 10.25
CA ASN A 359 -3.94 7.90 10.50
C ASN A 359 -4.01 6.47 9.99
N VAL A 360 -4.63 5.59 10.77
CA VAL A 360 -5.01 4.24 10.34
C VAL A 360 -6.49 4.28 10.00
N LEU A 361 -6.83 4.06 8.73
CA LEU A 361 -8.20 4.08 8.23
C LEU A 361 -8.67 2.65 8.00
N ARG A 362 -9.86 2.31 8.51
CA ARG A 362 -10.50 1.02 8.30
C ARG A 362 -11.49 1.11 7.13
N VAL A 363 -11.41 0.15 6.21
CA VAL A 363 -12.25 0.06 5.01
C VAL A 363 -12.85 -1.35 4.93
N ALA A 364 -14.17 -1.44 4.74
CA ALA A 364 -14.86 -2.72 4.61
C ALA A 364 -14.81 -3.26 3.18
N ARG A 365 -14.79 -4.59 3.04
CA ARG A 365 -14.95 -5.28 1.77
C ARG A 365 -16.34 -5.07 1.19
N ASP A 366 -16.40 -4.90 -0.12
CA ASP A 366 -17.61 -4.62 -0.87
C ASP A 366 -17.73 -5.55 -2.09
N ASP A 367 -18.44 -6.66 -1.92
CA ASP A 367 -18.54 -7.69 -2.96
C ASP A 367 -19.35 -7.22 -4.19
N ALA A 368 -20.28 -6.28 -4.01
CA ALA A 368 -21.03 -5.67 -5.10
C ALA A 368 -20.12 -4.79 -5.97
N PHE A 369 -19.28 -3.96 -5.33
CA PHE A 369 -18.25 -3.21 -6.03
C PHE A 369 -17.25 -4.14 -6.71
N ILE A 370 -16.75 -5.16 -6.03
CA ILE A 370 -15.80 -6.13 -6.57
C ILE A 370 -16.35 -6.77 -7.85
N SER A 371 -17.61 -7.18 -7.84
CA SER A 371 -18.28 -7.77 -9.02
C SER A 371 -18.29 -6.81 -10.22
N ARG A 372 -18.55 -5.52 -9.98
CA ARG A 372 -18.51 -4.47 -11.02
C ARG A 372 -17.09 -4.15 -11.47
N MET A 373 -16.14 -4.10 -10.54
CA MET A 373 -14.72 -3.91 -10.84
C MET A 373 -14.24 -5.01 -11.80
N LEU A 374 -14.56 -6.27 -11.52
CA LEU A 374 -14.22 -7.40 -12.39
C LEU A 374 -14.85 -7.29 -13.79
N LEU A 375 -16.13 -6.90 -13.87
CA LEU A 375 -16.79 -6.61 -15.15
C LEU A 375 -16.02 -5.56 -15.96
N PHE A 376 -15.62 -4.44 -15.35
CA PHE A 376 -14.93 -3.39 -16.09
C PHE A 376 -13.48 -3.72 -16.42
N CYS A 377 -12.78 -4.49 -15.57
CA CYS A 377 -11.48 -5.06 -15.90
C CYS A 377 -11.57 -6.02 -17.11
N SER A 378 -12.56 -6.92 -17.14
CA SER A 378 -12.84 -7.80 -18.28
C SER A 378 -13.16 -7.00 -19.54
N HIS A 379 -14.09 -6.04 -19.44
CA HIS A 379 -14.47 -5.19 -20.57
C HIS A 379 -13.28 -4.41 -21.14
N PHE A 380 -12.42 -3.84 -20.28
CA PHE A 380 -11.23 -3.14 -20.72
C PHE A 380 -10.29 -4.06 -21.52
N THR A 381 -10.03 -5.25 -21.00
CA THR A 381 -9.18 -6.25 -21.65
C THR A 381 -9.73 -6.63 -23.03
N GLN A 382 -11.03 -6.89 -23.13
CA GLN A 382 -11.69 -7.22 -24.39
C GLN A 382 -11.67 -6.08 -25.40
N GLN A 383 -11.86 -4.84 -24.96
CA GLN A 383 -11.98 -3.69 -25.88
C GLN A 383 -10.66 -3.10 -26.33
N TYR A 384 -9.61 -3.26 -25.52
CA TYR A 384 -8.34 -2.58 -25.74
C TYR A 384 -7.17 -3.54 -25.80
N VAL A 385 -7.03 -4.44 -24.83
CA VAL A 385 -5.86 -5.33 -24.73
C VAL A 385 -5.87 -6.40 -25.82
N TYR A 386 -6.91 -7.24 -25.92
CA TYR A 386 -6.96 -8.32 -26.91
C TYR A 386 -6.92 -7.82 -28.36
N PRO A 387 -7.65 -6.74 -28.74
CA PRO A 387 -7.57 -6.19 -30.09
C PRO A 387 -6.30 -5.39 -30.34
N LYS A 388 -5.41 -5.22 -29.34
CA LYS A 388 -4.22 -4.38 -29.38
C LYS A 388 -4.54 -2.95 -29.81
N ARG A 389 -5.65 -2.41 -29.30
CA ARG A 389 -6.12 -1.06 -29.53
C ARG A 389 -5.91 -0.22 -28.28
N GLN A 390 -5.06 0.79 -28.36
CA GLN A 390 -4.85 1.72 -27.24
C GLN A 390 -6.18 2.39 -26.85
N PRO A 391 -6.52 2.48 -25.55
CA PRO A 391 -7.74 3.16 -25.11
C PRO A 391 -7.68 4.65 -25.43
N PRO A 392 -8.80 5.25 -25.88
CA PRO A 392 -8.91 6.71 -26.01
C PRO A 392 -9.02 7.38 -24.63
N ARG A 393 -8.91 8.71 -24.58
CA ARG A 393 -9.19 9.50 -23.37
C ARG A 393 -10.67 9.38 -22.99
N ASP A 394 -10.99 9.38 -21.70
CA ASP A 394 -12.37 9.23 -21.21
C ASP A 394 -13.09 8.04 -21.90
N PHE A 395 -12.47 6.86 -21.91
CA PHE A 395 -12.90 5.70 -22.69
C PHE A 395 -14.22 5.02 -22.25
N TYR A 396 -14.86 5.47 -21.16
CA TYR A 396 -16.16 4.95 -20.70
C TYR A 396 -17.35 5.90 -20.89
N PRO A 397 -17.29 7.18 -20.45
CA PRO A 397 -18.48 8.05 -20.39
C PRO A 397 -19.34 8.10 -21.66
N ASP A 398 -18.70 8.15 -22.83
CA ASP A 398 -19.38 8.29 -24.12
C ASP A 398 -19.39 6.99 -24.94
N ALA A 399 -18.51 6.04 -24.62
CA ALA A 399 -18.39 4.78 -25.36
C ALA A 399 -19.35 3.69 -24.88
N LEU A 400 -19.84 3.79 -23.64
CA LEU A 400 -20.74 2.79 -23.06
C LEU A 400 -22.20 3.06 -23.40
N SER A 401 -22.92 2.01 -23.81
CA SER A 401 -24.36 2.04 -24.06
C SER A 401 -25.12 1.03 -23.19
N GLY A 402 -26.45 1.18 -23.12
CA GLY A 402 -27.33 0.18 -22.51
C GLY A 402 -27.00 -0.17 -21.05
N SER A 403 -26.85 -1.46 -20.78
CA SER A 403 -26.60 -2.01 -19.44
C SER A 403 -25.24 -1.60 -18.88
N LEU A 404 -24.18 -1.58 -19.70
CA LEU A 404 -22.83 -1.23 -19.25
C LEU A 404 -22.75 0.20 -18.72
N ARG A 405 -23.46 1.16 -19.33
CA ARG A 405 -23.53 2.53 -18.82
C ARG A 405 -24.15 2.60 -17.42
N ARG A 406 -25.17 1.78 -17.15
CA ARG A 406 -25.80 1.69 -15.83
C ARG A 406 -24.88 1.06 -14.79
N GLU A 407 -24.12 0.03 -15.18
CA GLU A 407 -23.14 -0.61 -14.30
C GLU A 407 -21.99 0.34 -13.96
N TYR A 408 -21.54 1.16 -14.91
CA TYR A 408 -20.46 2.12 -14.66
C TYR A 408 -20.92 3.21 -13.69
N ALA A 409 -22.13 3.74 -13.88
CA ALA A 409 -22.73 4.68 -12.94
C ALA A 409 -22.93 4.06 -11.54
N ALA A 410 -23.22 2.75 -11.46
CA ALA A 410 -23.29 2.04 -10.19
C ALA A 410 -21.91 1.89 -9.53
N LEU A 411 -20.89 1.56 -10.31
CA LEU A 411 -19.49 1.52 -9.85
C LEU A 411 -19.04 2.87 -9.26
N GLU A 412 -19.39 3.99 -9.91
CA GLU A 412 -19.09 5.33 -9.37
C GLU A 412 -19.82 5.61 -8.04
N ARG A 413 -21.06 5.13 -7.87
CA ARG A 413 -21.80 5.25 -6.61
C ARG A 413 -21.18 4.39 -5.51
N ASP A 414 -20.75 3.17 -5.84
CA ASP A 414 -20.09 2.30 -4.88
C ASP A 414 -18.77 2.90 -4.39
N LEU A 415 -17.96 3.46 -5.28
CA LEU A 415 -16.71 4.14 -4.91
C LEU A 415 -16.95 5.26 -3.89
N LYS A 416 -17.99 6.07 -4.10
CA LYS A 416 -18.39 7.13 -3.14
C LYS A 416 -18.82 6.55 -1.80
N ARG A 417 -19.61 5.47 -1.83
CA ARG A 417 -20.08 4.78 -0.62
C ARG A 417 -18.94 4.15 0.17
N ILE A 418 -17.97 3.52 -0.51
CA ILE A 418 -16.76 2.96 0.11
C ILE A 418 -15.92 4.09 0.72
N GLN A 419 -15.72 5.20 -0.01
CA GLN A 419 -15.03 6.36 0.53
C GLN A 419 -15.71 6.91 1.79
N SER A 420 -17.04 7.07 1.78
CA SER A 420 -17.78 7.64 2.91
C SER A 420 -17.92 6.69 4.10
N SER A 421 -17.75 5.39 3.90
CA SER A 421 -17.81 4.38 4.96
C SER A 421 -16.45 4.07 5.58
N ALA A 422 -15.36 4.60 5.00
CA ALA A 422 -14.04 4.52 5.61
C ALA A 422 -14.01 5.33 6.91
N VAL A 423 -13.49 4.74 7.98
CA VAL A 423 -13.41 5.36 9.31
C VAL A 423 -11.95 5.49 9.70
N VAL A 424 -11.57 6.63 10.27
CA VAL A 424 -10.29 6.75 10.99
C VAL A 424 -10.41 5.91 12.26
N GLU A 425 -9.81 4.72 12.23
CA GLU A 425 -9.79 3.81 13.37
C GLU A 425 -8.94 4.42 14.49
N VAL A 426 -7.80 5.02 14.11
CA VAL A 426 -6.94 5.68 15.08
C VAL A 426 -5.99 6.69 14.44
N HIS A 427 -5.68 7.74 15.20
CA HIS A 427 -4.61 8.69 14.92
C HIS A 427 -3.39 8.36 15.78
N VAL A 428 -2.21 8.30 15.16
CA VAL A 428 -0.94 8.07 15.84
C VAL A 428 -0.08 9.33 15.71
N PRO A 429 0.12 10.10 16.79
CA PRO A 429 0.97 11.28 16.79
C PRO A 429 2.43 10.98 16.38
N ASP A 430 3.13 11.95 15.78
CA ASP A 430 4.53 11.75 15.32
C ASP A 430 5.48 11.25 16.43
N VAL A 431 5.28 11.73 17.66
CA VAL A 431 6.08 11.33 18.84
C VAL A 431 5.97 9.83 19.15
N HIS A 432 4.90 9.18 18.70
CA HIS A 432 4.68 7.74 18.88
C HIS A 432 5.10 6.91 17.67
N ILE A 433 5.50 7.54 16.56
CA ILE A 433 6.03 6.83 15.39
C ILE A 433 7.52 6.54 15.63
N GLN A 434 7.84 5.25 15.80
CA GLN A 434 9.23 4.81 15.83
C GLN A 434 9.90 5.10 14.49
N ARG A 435 11.06 5.73 14.56
CA ARG A 435 11.78 6.30 13.42
C ARG A 435 13.27 6.13 13.63
N SER A 436 14.04 6.06 12.55
CA SER A 436 15.49 6.00 12.68
C SER A 436 16.04 7.29 13.29
N PRO A 437 16.95 7.21 14.29
CA PRO A 437 17.65 8.37 14.82
C PRO A 437 18.73 8.89 13.85
N HIS A 438 19.08 8.09 12.84
CA HIS A 438 20.04 8.46 11.80
C HIS A 438 19.36 9.18 10.64
N ASN A 439 20.16 9.82 9.77
CA ASN A 439 19.68 10.67 8.69
C ASN A 439 18.78 11.80 9.22
N GLY A 440 19.21 12.49 10.29
CA GLY A 440 18.41 13.50 11.00
C GLY A 440 18.13 14.77 10.20
N ASP A 441 18.89 15.03 9.14
CA ASP A 441 18.74 16.20 8.29
C ASP A 441 17.72 15.98 7.16
N TYR A 442 16.85 16.97 6.96
CA TYR A 442 15.89 16.97 5.85
C TYR A 442 16.56 17.04 4.48
N PHE A 443 17.76 17.60 4.39
CA PHE A 443 18.46 17.85 3.14
C PHE A 443 19.89 17.33 3.24
N LEU A 444 20.37 16.80 2.14
CA LEU A 444 21.75 16.37 1.98
C LEU A 444 22.61 17.59 1.63
N ASN A 445 23.86 17.61 2.11
CA ASN A 445 24.83 18.67 1.82
C ASN A 445 25.37 18.58 0.41
#